data_AF-A0A0C2SFV7-F1
#
_entry.id   AF-A0A0C2SFV7-F1
#
_cell.length_a   1.000
_cell.length_b   1.000
_cell.length_c   1.000
_cell.angle_alpha   90.00
_cell.angle_beta   90.00
_cell.angle_gamma   90.00
#
_symmetry.space_group_name_H-M   'P 1'
#
loop_
_entity.id
_entity.type
_entity.pdbx_description
1 polymer ?
#
loop_
_entity_poly.entity_id
_entity_poly.type
_entity_poly.pdbx_seq_one_letter_code
_entity_poly.pdbx_strand_id
1 'polypeptide(L)'
;MMKNRSLIILIWASQLFYVLFLPIWFTFFGLTVIRSEQSQSPFLSAAAEYIAGAYPVVLLAVIVLSWSAYRKRKLKKMILINTIPILWIAPILITFLVANVL
;
A
#
# COMPACT_ATOMS: atom_id res chain seq x y z
N MET A 1 -13.75 19.36 21.75
CA MET A 1 -14.56 18.86 20.60
C MET A 1 -13.73 18.79 19.31
N MET A 2 -12.48 18.29 19.36
CA MET A 2 -11.53 18.23 18.23
C MET A 2 -11.52 16.87 17.48
N LYS A 3 -12.45 15.95 17.81
CA LYS A 3 -12.24 14.49 17.65
C LYS A 3 -12.44 13.92 16.24
N ASN A 4 -13.16 14.61 15.33
CA ASN A 4 -13.46 14.08 13.99
C ASN A 4 -12.60 14.68 12.87
N ARG A 5 -12.27 15.97 12.94
CA ARG A 5 -11.57 16.66 11.85
C ARG A 5 -10.16 16.09 11.64
N SER A 6 -9.43 15.82 12.73
CA SER A 6 -8.10 15.22 12.66
C SER A 6 -8.11 13.81 12.06
N LEU A 7 -9.16 13.01 12.32
CA LEU A 7 -9.26 11.66 11.77
C LEU A 7 -9.59 11.68 10.27
N ILE A 8 -10.47 12.58 9.85
CA ILE A 8 -10.77 12.80 8.42
C ILE A 8 -9.49 13.22 7.69
N ILE A 9 -8.75 14.19 8.23
CA ILE A 9 -7.49 14.65 7.66
C ILE A 9 -6.48 13.49 7.59
N LEU A 10 -6.37 12.68 8.64
CA LEU A 10 -5.47 11.52 8.65
C LEU A 10 -5.80 10.51 7.54
N ILE A 11 -7.08 10.14 7.39
CA ILE A 11 -7.52 9.22 6.32
C ILE A 11 -7.18 9.82 4.96
N TRP A 12 -7.58 11.07 4.70
CA TRP A 12 -7.30 11.74 3.43
C TRP A 12 -5.81 11.86 3.13
N ALA A 13 -5.02 12.35 4.07
CA ALA A 13 -3.58 12.54 3.91
C ALA A 13 -2.87 11.22 3.62
N SER A 14 -3.21 10.16 4.34
CA SER A 14 -2.64 8.83 4.11
C SER A 14 -3.05 8.24 2.75
N GLN A 15 -4.31 8.34 2.36
CA GLN A 15 -4.79 7.82 1.08
C GLN A 15 -4.16 8.58 -0.10
N LEU A 16 -4.04 9.90 0.02
CA LEU A 16 -3.34 10.72 -0.96
C LEU A 16 -1.86 10.31 -1.05
N PHE A 17 -1.19 10.15 0.09
CA PHE A 17 0.20 9.68 0.13
C PHE A 17 0.36 8.30 -0.54
N TYR A 18 -0.55 7.35 -0.30
CA TYR A 18 -0.51 6.02 -0.93
C TYR A 18 -0.76 6.09 -2.45
N VAL A 19 -1.66 6.95 -2.90
CA VAL A 19 -1.93 7.17 -4.33
C VAL A 19 -0.72 7.79 -5.02
N LEU A 20 -0.03 8.73 -4.38
CA LEU A 20 1.22 9.31 -4.92
C LEU A 20 2.34 8.27 -5.10
N PHE A 21 2.28 7.15 -4.36
CA PHE A 21 3.21 6.03 -4.53
C PHE A 21 2.88 5.11 -5.70
N LEU A 22 1.69 5.21 -6.34
CA LEU A 22 1.31 4.32 -7.44
C LEU A 22 2.29 4.37 -8.64
N PRO A 23 2.74 5.54 -9.14
CA PRO A 23 3.67 5.57 -10.26
C PRO A 23 4.99 4.84 -9.95
N ILE A 24 5.52 5.06 -8.75
CA ILE A 24 6.72 4.37 -8.27
C ILE A 24 6.44 2.87 -8.12
N TRP A 25 5.29 2.50 -7.57
CA TRP A 25 4.91 1.11 -7.40
C TRP A 25 4.85 0.34 -8.73
N PHE A 26 4.29 0.95 -9.78
CA PHE A 26 4.18 0.32 -11.09
C PHE A 26 5.54 0.01 -11.72
N THR A 27 6.61 0.75 -11.40
CA THR A 27 7.96 0.39 -11.86
C THR A 27 8.44 -0.91 -11.21
N PHE A 28 8.25 -1.08 -9.90
CA PHE A 28 8.57 -2.31 -9.18
C PHE A 28 7.71 -3.50 -9.66
N PHE A 29 6.42 -3.27 -9.90
CA PHE A 29 5.55 -4.29 -10.45
C PHE A 29 6.03 -4.73 -11.85
N GLY A 30 6.35 -3.79 -12.74
CA GLY A 30 6.88 -4.12 -14.07
C GLY A 30 8.17 -4.93 -14.02
N LEU A 31 9.11 -4.57 -13.13
CA LEU A 31 10.33 -5.36 -12.90
C LEU A 31 10.02 -6.77 -12.36
N THR A 32 8.99 -6.91 -11.53
CA THR A 32 8.57 -8.20 -10.98
C THR A 32 8.01 -9.11 -12.08
N VAL A 33 7.19 -8.57 -12.99
CA VAL A 33 6.67 -9.30 -14.16
C VAL A 33 7.81 -9.76 -15.07
N ILE A 34 8.74 -8.88 -15.43
CA ILE A 34 9.89 -9.23 -16.29
C ILE A 34 10.74 -10.35 -15.65
N ARG A 35 10.96 -10.27 -14.33
CA ARG A 35 11.70 -11.31 -13.60
C ARG A 35 10.93 -12.62 -13.50
N SER A 36 9.61 -12.56 -13.42
CA SER A 36 8.72 -13.72 -13.33
C SER A 36 8.90 -14.63 -14.55
N GLU A 37 8.90 -14.03 -15.74
CA GLU A 37 9.10 -14.71 -17.05
C GLU A 37 10.44 -15.45 -17.17
N GLN A 38 11.48 -15.01 -16.43
CA GLN A 38 12.82 -15.59 -16.49
C GLN A 38 13.10 -16.58 -15.34
N SER A 39 12.13 -16.81 -14.46
CA SER A 39 12.32 -17.58 -13.24
C SER A 39 12.34 -19.10 -13.50
N GLN A 40 13.33 -19.78 -12.93
CA GLN A 40 13.39 -21.25 -12.89
C GLN A 40 12.38 -21.87 -11.90
N SER A 41 11.76 -21.06 -11.03
CA SER A 41 10.69 -21.47 -10.11
C SER A 41 9.39 -20.75 -10.49
N PRO A 42 8.49 -21.41 -11.27
CA PRO A 42 7.24 -20.81 -11.73
C PRO A 42 6.28 -20.46 -10.59
N PHE A 43 6.27 -21.26 -9.52
CA PHE A 43 5.34 -21.04 -8.40
C PHE A 43 5.69 -19.79 -7.58
N LEU A 44 6.97 -19.64 -7.21
CA LEU A 44 7.42 -18.50 -6.39
C LEU A 44 7.34 -17.18 -7.15
N SER A 45 7.64 -17.21 -8.45
CA SER A 45 7.55 -16.05 -9.33
C SER A 45 6.11 -15.57 -9.50
N ALA A 46 5.18 -16.49 -9.81
CA ALA A 46 3.76 -16.17 -9.90
C ALA A 46 3.23 -15.60 -8.58
N ALA A 47 3.58 -16.20 -7.43
CA ALA A 47 3.16 -15.70 -6.12
C ALA A 47 3.66 -14.26 -5.88
N ALA A 48 4.92 -13.96 -6.20
CA ALA A 48 5.49 -12.62 -6.05
C ALA A 48 4.79 -11.61 -6.97
N GLU A 49 4.49 -12.00 -8.21
CA GLU A 49 3.78 -11.17 -9.18
C GLU A 49 2.36 -10.85 -8.70
N TYR A 50 1.59 -11.84 -8.23
CA TYR A 50 0.26 -11.61 -7.68
C TYR A 50 0.28 -10.70 -6.44
N ILE A 51 1.24 -10.90 -5.53
CA ILE A 51 1.39 -10.06 -4.34
C ILE A 51 1.76 -8.62 -4.74
N ALA A 52 2.64 -8.45 -5.74
CA ALA A 52 3.04 -7.14 -6.22
C ALA A 52 1.90 -6.44 -6.97
N GLY A 53 1.16 -7.16 -7.80
CA GLY A 53 -0.01 -6.66 -8.53
C GLY A 53 -1.22 -6.37 -7.64
N ALA A 54 -1.27 -6.93 -6.43
CA ALA A 54 -2.38 -6.72 -5.51
C ALA A 54 -2.45 -5.29 -4.95
N TYR A 55 -1.36 -4.51 -4.95
CA TYR A 55 -1.31 -3.21 -4.27
C TYR A 55 -2.43 -2.23 -4.70
N PRO A 56 -2.67 -1.95 -5.99
CA PRO A 56 -3.74 -1.02 -6.38
C PRO A 56 -5.13 -1.51 -5.97
N VAL A 57 -5.37 -2.81 -6.06
CA VAL A 57 -6.65 -3.43 -5.66
C VAL A 57 -6.87 -3.33 -4.15
N VAL A 58 -5.83 -3.66 -3.37
CA VAL A 58 -5.84 -3.53 -1.91
C VAL A 58 -6.00 -2.08 -1.50
N LEU A 59 -5.35 -1.13 -2.17
CA LEU A 59 -5.48 0.30 -1.91
C LEU A 59 -6.94 0.76 -2.08
N LEU A 60 -7.61 0.37 -3.17
CA LEU A 60 -9.03 0.69 -3.38
C LEU A 60 -9.92 0.09 -2.28
N ALA A 61 -9.70 -1.18 -1.91
CA ALA A 61 -10.42 -1.83 -0.83
C ALA A 61 -10.20 -1.11 0.51
N VAL A 62 -8.96 -0.74 0.83
CA VAL A 62 -8.59 0.00 2.03
C VAL A 62 -9.27 1.35 2.09
N ILE A 63 -9.36 2.09 0.97
CA ILE A 63 -10.07 3.36 0.91
C ILE A 63 -11.52 3.16 1.35
N VAL A 64 -12.25 2.28 0.68
CA VAL A 64 -13.68 2.03 0.95
C VAL A 64 -13.90 1.54 2.39
N LEU A 65 -13.09 0.59 2.84
CA LEU A 65 -13.22 -0.03 4.16
C LEU A 65 -12.87 0.94 5.30
N SER A 66 -11.88 1.81 5.11
CA SER A 66 -11.50 2.85 6.09
C SER A 66 -12.65 3.84 6.30
N TRP A 67 -13.24 4.32 5.21
CA TRP A 67 -14.41 5.22 5.27
C TRP A 67 -15.65 4.54 5.86
N SER A 68 -15.87 3.26 5.55
CA SER A 68 -16.93 2.46 6.16
C SER A 68 -16.75 2.29 7.68
N ALA A 69 -15.53 2.02 8.14
CA ALA A 69 -15.20 1.91 9.56
C ALA A 69 -15.33 3.25 10.30
N TYR A 70 -14.92 4.36 9.66
CA TYR A 70 -15.10 5.71 10.18
C TYR A 70 -16.58 6.03 10.40
N ARG A 71 -17.44 5.78 9.40
CA ARG A 71 -18.91 5.99 9.53
C ARG A 71 -19.53 5.16 10.65
N LYS A 72 -19.03 3.95 10.88
CA LYS A 72 -19.46 3.07 11.99
C LYS A 72 -18.84 3.44 13.35
N ARG A 73 -18.10 4.55 13.46
CA ARG A 73 -17.36 5.00 14.66
C ARG A 73 -16.34 3.97 15.17
N LYS A 74 -15.91 3.01 14.34
CA LYS A 74 -14.93 1.96 14.69
C LYS A 74 -13.50 2.44 14.44
N LEU A 75 -13.03 3.37 15.27
CA LEU A 75 -11.74 4.06 15.06
C LEU A 75 -10.53 3.13 14.99
N LYS A 76 -10.42 2.16 15.90
CA LYS A 76 -9.30 1.18 15.88
C LYS A 76 -9.26 0.40 14.57
N LYS A 77 -10.43 -0.04 14.08
CA LYS A 77 -10.56 -0.78 12.82
C LYS A 77 -10.21 0.11 11.62
N MET A 78 -10.66 1.35 11.64
CA MET A 78 -10.32 2.34 10.61
C MET A 78 -8.81 2.55 10.51
N ILE A 79 -8.13 2.80 11.64
CA ILE A 79 -6.67 2.98 11.66
C ILE A 79 -5.98 1.72 11.11
N LEU A 80 -6.32 0.54 11.65
CA LEU A 80 -5.68 -0.72 11.25
C LEU A 80 -5.80 -1.01 9.75
N ILE A 81 -6.98 -0.79 9.17
CA ILE A 81 -7.21 -0.99 7.73
C ILE A 81 -6.38 0.00 6.93
N ASN A 82 -6.34 1.26 7.38
CA ASN A 82 -5.62 2.32 6.71
C ASN A 82 -4.09 2.16 6.75
N THR A 83 -3.55 1.32 7.64
CA THR A 83 -2.11 0.99 7.67
C THR A 83 -1.72 -0.12 6.69
N ILE A 84 -2.67 -0.84 6.08
CA ILE A 84 -2.37 -1.98 5.20
C ILE A 84 -1.48 -1.58 4.01
N PRO A 85 -1.72 -0.47 3.28
CA PRO A 85 -0.90 -0.09 2.12
C PRO A 85 0.56 0.20 2.46
N ILE A 86 0.86 0.54 3.72
CA ILE A 86 2.23 0.75 4.19
C ILE A 86 3.10 -0.50 4.05
N LEU A 87 2.51 -1.70 4.09
CA LEU A 87 3.27 -2.95 3.94
C LEU A 87 3.93 -3.08 2.55
N TRP A 88 3.36 -2.44 1.53
CA TRP A 88 3.95 -2.37 0.19
C TRP A 88 4.93 -1.18 0.09
N ILE A 89 4.59 -0.03 0.66
CA ILE A 89 5.41 1.19 0.53
C ILE A 89 6.69 1.12 1.37
N ALA A 90 6.63 0.57 2.58
CA ALA A 90 7.74 0.60 3.53
C ALA A 90 9.01 -0.11 2.99
N PRO A 91 8.95 -1.30 2.38
CA PRO A 91 10.11 -1.93 1.76
C PRO A 91 10.79 -1.06 0.69
N ILE A 92 10.01 -0.35 -0.13
CA ILE A 92 10.54 0.56 -1.16
C ILE A 92 11.29 1.72 -0.49
N LEU A 93 10.66 2.36 0.50
CA LEU A 93 11.28 3.46 1.24
C LEU A 93 12.56 3.04 1.95
N ILE A 94 12.56 1.86 2.59
CA ILE A 94 13.74 1.31 3.25
C ILE A 94 14.86 1.08 2.25
N THR A 95 14.56 0.48 1.08
CA THR A 95 15.56 0.24 0.04
C THR A 95 16.16 1.56 -0.46
N PHE A 96 15.33 2.58 -0.66
CA PHE A 96 15.80 3.92 -1.05
C PHE A 96 16.69 4.56 0.02
N LEU A 97 16.30 4.49 1.29
CA LEU A 97 17.08 5.05 2.40
C LEU A 97 18.43 4.35 2.54
N VAL A 98 18.44 3.02 2.51
CA VAL A 98 19.68 2.24 2.58
C VAL A 98 20.60 2.58 1.42
N ALA A 99 20.09 2.65 0.19
CA ALA A 99 20.92 2.90 -0.99
C ALA A 99 21.51 4.32 -1.09
N ASN A 100 20.97 5.31 -0.35
CA ASN A 100 21.40 6.71 -0.45
C ASN A 100 22.07 7.25 0.83
N VAL A 101 21.94 6.56 1.96
CA VAL A 101 22.44 7.03 3.26
C VAL A 101 23.56 6.14 3.81
N LEU A 102 23.55 4.84 3.49
CA LEU A 102 24.60 3.88 3.83
C LEU A 102 25.51 3.65 2.62
#